data_AF-A0A4U5PLK3-F1
#
_entry.id   AF-A0A4U5PLK3-F1
#
_cell.length_a   1.000
_cell.length_b   1.000
_cell.length_c   1.000
_cell.angle_alpha   90.00
_cell.angle_beta   90.00
_cell.angle_gamma   90.00
#
_symmetry.space_group_name_H-M   'P 1'
#
loop_
_entity.id
_entity.type
_entity.pdbx_description
1 polymer ?
#
loop_
_entity_poly.entity_id
_entity_poly.type
_entity_poly.pdbx_seq_one_letter_code
_entity_poly.pdbx_strand_id
1 'polypeptide(L)' 'MSELLHPDIEGRANYDALLTLTNLASVSDSVRKRIMKEKVIPKTEEFWFMMDHDDLRAAAAELLLNMLS' A
#
# COMPACT_ATOMS: atom_id res chain seq x y z
N MET A 1 8.98 5.61 -2.30
CA MET A 1 7.65 5.20 -1.80
C MET A 1 7.62 3.72 -1.47
N SER A 2 8.08 2.82 -2.35
CA SER A 2 8.12 1.38 -2.03
C SER A 2 9.03 1.04 -0.85
N GLU A 3 10.02 1.87 -0.52
CA GLU A 3 10.86 1.72 0.68
C GLU A 3 10.10 1.92 2.00
N LEU A 4 8.90 2.51 1.97
CA LEU A 4 8.04 2.65 3.16
C LEU A 4 7.40 1.33 3.58
N LEU A 5 7.37 0.35 2.68
CA LEU A 5 6.78 -0.97 2.88
C LEU A 5 7.88 -2.01 3.05
N HIS A 6 7.89 -2.66 4.22
CA HIS A 6 8.87 -3.69 4.56
C HIS A 6 8.24 -4.74 5.47
N PRO A 7 8.07 -5.99 5.01
CA PRO A 7 7.37 -7.03 5.78
C PRO A 7 8.06 -7.38 7.11
N ASP A 8 9.39 -7.19 7.20
CA ASP A 8 10.14 -7.40 8.45
C ASP A 8 10.13 -6.21 9.43
N ILE A 9 9.47 -5.09 9.08
CA ILE A 9 9.29 -3.93 9.98
C ILE A 9 7.97 -4.09 10.74
N GLU A 10 7.93 -3.55 11.96
CA GLU A 10 6.74 -3.51 12.82
C GLU A 10 5.46 -3.14 12.05
N GLY A 11 4.38 -3.90 12.25
CA GLY A 11 3.14 -3.78 11.48
C GLY A 11 2.52 -2.39 11.49
N ARG A 12 2.69 -1.59 12.56
CA ARG A 12 2.14 -0.23 12.62
C ARG A 12 2.72 0.70 11.56
N ALA A 13 4.02 0.66 11.33
CA ALA A 13 4.66 1.53 10.34
C ALA A 13 4.20 1.18 8.92
N ASN A 14 4.04 -0.12 8.63
CA ASN A 14 3.48 -0.57 7.35
C ASN A 14 2.02 -0.13 7.19
N TYR A 15 1.21 -0.17 8.25
CA TYR A 15 -0.17 0.30 8.23
C TYR A 15 -0.25 1.80 7.88
N ASP A 16 0.52 2.63 8.58
CA ASP A 16 0.56 4.08 8.35
C ASP A 16 1.06 4.40 6.93
N ALA A 17 2.03 3.63 6.42
CA ALA A 17 2.53 3.76 5.06
C ALA A 17 1.45 3.40 4.02
N LEU A 18 0.73 2.29 4.21
CA LEU A 18 -0.37 1.88 3.33
C LEU A 18 -1.48 2.95 3.32
N LEU A 19 -1.91 3.44 4.48
CA LEU A 19 -2.93 4.49 4.57
C LEU A 19 -2.49 5.80 3.90
N THR A 20 -1.23 6.20 4.07
CA THR A 20 -0.66 7.37 3.39
C THR A 20 -0.69 7.19 1.87
N LEU A 21 -0.30 6.01 1.37
CA LEU A 21 -0.32 5.71 -0.06
C LEU A 21 -1.76 5.69 -0.61
N THR A 22 -2.73 5.18 0.15
CA THR A 22 -4.16 5.18 -0.21
C THR A 22 -4.66 6.61 -0.39
N ASN A 23 -4.33 7.49 0.55
CA ASN A 23 -4.69 8.91 0.49
C ASN A 23 -3.98 9.64 -0.67
N LEU A 24 -2.75 9.27 -1.01
CA LEU A 24 -2.05 9.84 -2.17
C LEU A 24 -2.66 9.36 -3.49
N ALA A 25 -3.03 8.08 -3.59
CA ALA A 25 -3.63 7.50 -4.80
C ALA A 25 -4.96 8.16 -5.18
N SER A 26 -5.73 8.67 -4.19
CA SER A 26 -6.99 9.36 -4.43
C SER A 26 -6.84 10.79 -4.98
N VAL A 27 -5.63 11.38 -4.93
CA VAL A 27 -5.41 12.78 -5.35
C VAL A 27 -5.46 12.95 -6.86
N SER A 28 -4.80 12.09 -7.64
CA SER A 28 -4.80 12.17 -9.11
C SER A 28 -4.18 10.96 -9.80
N ASP A 29 -4.51 10.77 -11.07
CA ASP A 29 -3.91 9.77 -11.96
C ASP A 29 -2.38 9.89 -12.05
N SER A 30 -1.86 11.11 -11.99
CA SER A 30 -0.41 11.38 -12.01
C SER A 30 0.28 10.75 -10.80
N VAL A 31 -0.35 10.85 -9.63
CA VAL A 31 0.15 10.23 -8.40
C VAL A 31 0.08 8.71 -8.48
N ARG A 32 -1.05 8.14 -8.96
CA ARG A 32 -1.18 6.69 -9.19
C ARG A 32 -0.10 6.16 -10.13
N LYS A 33 0.17 6.85 -11.25
CA LYS A 33 1.25 6.48 -12.18
C LYS A 33 2.64 6.47 -11.51
N ARG A 34 2.89 7.39 -10.58
CA ARG A 34 4.15 7.42 -9.81
C ARG A 34 4.24 6.26 -8.82
N ILE A 35 3.17 5.97 -8.09
CA ILE A 35 3.07 4.80 -7.19
C ILE A 35 3.37 3.50 -7.95
N MET A 36 2.81 3.35 -9.16
CA MET A 36 3.06 2.19 -10.02
C MET A 36 4.53 2.11 -10.48
N LYS A 37 5.12 3.24 -10.91
CA LYS A 37 6.53 3.30 -11.34
C LYS A 37 7.51 2.93 -10.24
N GLU A 38 7.19 3.25 -8.99
CA GLU A 38 8.04 2.96 -7.83
C GLU A 38 7.92 1.52 -7.29
N LYS A 39 7.18 0.63 -7.98
CA LYS A 39 6.99 -0.78 -7.61
C LYS A 39 6.34 -0.95 -6.23
N VAL A 40 5.37 -0.09 -5.90
CA VAL A 40 4.59 -0.21 -4.66
C VAL A 40 3.65 -1.42 -4.73
N ILE A 41 3.01 -1.66 -5.88
CA ILE A 41 1.98 -2.70 -6.04
C ILE A 41 2.47 -4.11 -5.66
N PRO A 42 3.62 -4.61 -6.15
CA PRO A 42 4.08 -5.95 -5.77
C PRO A 42 4.32 -6.09 -4.27
N LYS A 43 4.82 -5.03 -3.61
CA LYS A 43 4.99 -5.03 -2.16
C LYS A 43 3.66 -5.00 -1.42
N THR A 44 2.68 -4.22 -1.91
CA THR A 44 1.34 -4.17 -1.32
C THR A 44 0.63 -5.53 -1.41
N GLU A 45 0.82 -6.28 -2.50
CA GLU A 45 0.27 -7.63 -2.65
C GLU A 45 0.81 -8.59 -1.57
N GLU A 46 2.08 -8.48 -1.16
CA GLU A 46 2.64 -9.30 -0.07
C GLU A 46 1.85 -9.12 1.24
N PHE A 47 1.42 -7.90 1.57
CA PHE A 47 0.59 -7.64 2.76
C PHE A 47 -0.81 -8.23 2.65
N TRP A 48 -1.38 -8.32 1.44
CA TRP A 48 -2.68 -8.95 1.22
C TRP A 48 -2.66 -10.44 1.58
N PHE A 49 -1.53 -11.12 1.35
CA PHE A 49 -1.37 -12.55 1.64
C PHE A 49 -1.03 -12.87 3.11
N MET A 50 -0.86 -11.86 3.98
CA MET A 50 -0.55 -12.08 5.40
C MET A 50 -1.77 -12.65 6.16
N MET A 51 -1.61 -13.80 6.82
CA MET A 51 -2.74 -14.49 7.47
C MET A 51 -3.09 -13.94 8.86
N ASP A 52 -2.13 -13.34 9.57
CA ASP A 52 -2.28 -12.92 10.98
C ASP A 52 -2.30 -11.39 11.16
N HIS A 53 -2.55 -10.63 10.09
CA HIS A 53 -2.53 -9.16 10.10
C HIS A 53 -3.73 -8.55 9.36
N ASP A 54 -4.93 -8.70 9.94
CA ASP A 54 -6.19 -8.23 9.35
C ASP A 54 -6.16 -6.74 8.95
N ASP A 55 -5.62 -5.87 9.81
CA ASP A 55 -5.53 -4.44 9.55
C ASP A 55 -4.63 -4.11 8.34
N LEU A 56 -3.52 -4.84 8.19
CA LEU A 56 -2.61 -4.66 7.06
C LEU A 56 -3.21 -5.14 5.76
N ARG A 57 -3.95 -6.26 5.77
CA ARG A 57 -4.69 -6.73 4.60
C ARG A 57 -5.75 -5.73 4.18
N ALA A 58 -6.52 -5.20 5.14
CA ALA A 58 -7.54 -4.20 4.87
C ALA A 58 -6.92 -2.94 4.23
N ALA A 59 -5.85 -2.40 4.82
CA ALA A 59 -5.17 -1.23 4.28
C ALA A 59 -4.54 -1.48 2.90
N ALA A 60 -3.98 -2.67 2.67
CA ALA A 60 -3.47 -3.07 1.36
C ALA A 60 -4.60 -3.14 0.33
N ALA A 61 -5.77 -3.66 0.71
CA ALA A 61 -6.91 -3.76 -0.18
C ALA A 61 -7.49 -2.41 -0.59
N GLU A 62 -7.59 -1.47 0.36
CA GLU A 62 -8.02 -0.10 0.09
C GLU A 62 -7.06 0.62 -0.87
N LEU A 63 -5.74 0.45 -0.69
CA LEU A 63 -4.75 1.00 -1.60
C LEU A 63 -4.95 0.44 -3.03
N LEU A 64 -5.05 -0.88 -3.18
CA LEU A 64 -5.23 -1.50 -4.49
C LEU A 64 -6.54 -1.08 -5.16
N LEU A 65 -7.62 -0.91 -4.39
CA LEU A 65 -8.89 -0.40 -4.91
C LEU A 65 -8.75 1.03 -5.45
N ASN A 66 -8.11 1.93 -4.70
CA ASN A 66 -7.87 3.30 -5.17
C ASN A 66 -6.99 3.34 -6.42
N MET A 67 -6.09 2.36 -6.59
CA MET A 67 -5.25 2.27 -7.77
C MET A 67 -6.01 1.95 -9.06
N LEU A 68 -7.22 1.39 -8.96
CA LEU A 68 -8.09 1.04 -10.09
C LEU A 68 -9.11 2.14 -10.45
N SER A 69 -9.22 3.17 -9.61
CA SER A 69 -10.08 4.35 -9.85
C SER A 69 -9.51 5.30 -10.91
#